data_AF-A0A2E7Q304-F1
#
_entry.id   AF-A0A2E7Q304-F1
#
_cell.length_a   1.000
_cell.length_b   1.000
_cell.length_c   1.000
_cell.angle_alpha   90.00
_cell.angle_beta   90.00
_cell.angle_gamma   90.00
#
_symmetry.space_group_name_H-M   'P 1'
#
loop_
_entity.id
_entity.type
_entity.pdbx_description
1 polymer ?
#
loop_
_entity_poly.entity_id
_entity_poly.type
_entity_poly.pdbx_seq_one_letter_code
_entity_poly.pdbx_strand_id
1 'polypeptide(L)'
;MQFRHAARSAACLFILIGLAACSSGGFPASGEGPFAPGVATGAAMEDGVEVGHRLIEAGEFELAIKAFNRSALAGGGITGEILSGLGSANLGLGRLGQAETLLRRATEADAERPEIWNNLGVVLMERGKFAEAQQVFRKAYALDNGESDAIRDNLRLALAKLENSDMNEAEDSDYRLVRRGAGDYRIRPLP
;
A
#
# COMPACT_ATOMS: atom_id res chain seq x y z
N MET A 1 24.88 -68.20 -66.90
CA MET A 1 23.64 -68.95 -66.54
C MET A 1 22.82 -68.04 -65.63
N GLN A 2 21.95 -67.23 -66.24
CA GLN A 2 20.49 -67.44 -66.36
C GLN A 2 19.70 -67.03 -65.10
N PHE A 3 19.17 -65.81 -65.18
CA PHE A 3 17.96 -65.32 -64.50
C PHE A 3 16.79 -66.29 -64.67
N ARG A 4 16.00 -66.53 -63.62
CA ARG A 4 14.55 -66.77 -63.75
C ARG A 4 13.77 -66.11 -62.60
N HIS A 5 12.83 -65.28 -63.04
CA HIS A 5 11.79 -64.59 -62.28
C HIS A 5 10.86 -65.53 -61.50
N ALA A 6 10.30 -65.03 -60.41
CA ALA A 6 8.91 -65.32 -60.04
C ALA A 6 8.31 -64.12 -59.29
N ALA A 7 7.69 -63.22 -60.06
CA ALA A 7 6.72 -62.27 -59.54
C ALA A 7 5.42 -63.01 -59.21
N ARG A 8 4.85 -62.80 -58.02
CA ARG A 8 3.44 -63.09 -57.73
C ARG A 8 2.86 -62.07 -56.75
N SER A 9 1.87 -61.33 -57.26
CA SER A 9 0.63 -60.91 -56.58
C SER A 9 0.77 -59.92 -55.41
N ALA A 10 0.51 -58.62 -55.58
CA ALA A 10 -0.81 -57.97 -55.73
C ALA A 10 -1.66 -57.93 -54.44
N ALA A 11 -2.05 -56.69 -54.11
CA ALA A 11 -3.28 -56.26 -53.44
C ALA A 11 -3.34 -56.23 -51.89
N CYS A 12 -3.40 -54.98 -51.41
CA CYS A 12 -4.37 -54.43 -50.46
C CYS A 12 -4.74 -55.24 -49.21
N LEU A 13 -4.40 -54.70 -48.03
CA LEU A 13 -5.43 -54.48 -47.00
C LEU A 13 -4.97 -53.41 -45.99
N PHE A 14 -5.68 -52.27 -46.01
CA PHE A 14 -5.81 -51.34 -44.88
C PHE A 14 -6.14 -52.11 -43.61
N ILE A 15 -5.53 -51.79 -42.45
CA ILE A 15 -6.15 -52.01 -41.13
C ILE A 15 -5.38 -51.24 -40.03
N LEU A 16 -6.17 -50.41 -39.34
CA LEU A 16 -6.04 -49.94 -37.95
C LEU A 16 -5.04 -48.82 -37.59
N ILE A 17 -5.57 -47.60 -37.72
CA ILE A 17 -5.38 -46.50 -36.78
C ILE A 17 -5.74 -46.96 -35.37
N GLY A 18 -4.90 -46.63 -34.37
CA GLY A 18 -5.31 -46.65 -32.97
C GLY A 18 -4.17 -46.80 -31.98
N LEU A 19 -3.60 -45.68 -31.54
CA LEU A 19 -3.20 -45.51 -30.15
C LEU A 19 -3.17 -44.00 -29.87
N ALA A 20 -4.24 -43.56 -29.20
CA ALA A 20 -4.35 -42.25 -28.61
C ALA A 20 -3.14 -42.02 -27.70
N ALA A 21 -2.34 -41.00 -28.04
CA ALA A 21 -1.42 -40.43 -27.09
C ALA A 21 -2.27 -39.84 -25.95
N CYS A 22 -2.28 -40.50 -24.79
CA CYS A 22 -2.58 -39.83 -23.54
C CYS A 22 -1.46 -38.82 -23.28
N SER A 23 -1.48 -37.68 -23.99
CA SER A 23 -0.83 -36.49 -23.47
C SER A 23 -1.62 -36.10 -22.23
N SER A 24 -0.97 -36.04 -21.08
CA SER A 24 -1.47 -35.29 -19.92
C SER A 24 -1.47 -33.80 -20.26
N GLY A 25 -2.36 -33.42 -21.18
CA GLY A 25 -2.65 -32.05 -21.56
C GLY A 25 -3.68 -31.52 -20.60
N GLY A 26 -3.23 -30.98 -19.47
CA GLY A 26 -4.01 -29.98 -18.76
C GLY A 26 -4.12 -28.78 -19.69
N PHE A 27 -5.35 -28.35 -19.98
CA PHE A 27 -5.57 -27.12 -20.74
C PHE A 27 -4.84 -25.96 -20.02
N PRO A 28 -3.92 -25.23 -20.68
CA PRO A 28 -3.54 -23.94 -20.15
C PRO A 28 -4.79 -23.07 -20.18
N ALA A 29 -5.10 -22.41 -19.06
CA ALA A 29 -6.12 -21.38 -19.01
C ALA A 29 -5.65 -20.21 -19.89
N SER A 30 -5.88 -20.29 -21.19
CA SER A 30 -5.73 -19.17 -22.10
C SER A 30 -6.77 -18.12 -21.69
N GLY A 31 -6.29 -16.98 -21.23
CA GLY A 31 -7.08 -15.84 -20.74
C GLY A 31 -7.84 -15.08 -21.83
N GLU A 32 -8.59 -15.80 -22.66
CA GLU A 32 -9.48 -15.24 -23.69
C GLU A 32 -10.94 -15.63 -23.42
N GLY A 33 -11.36 -15.52 -22.16
CA GLY A 33 -12.78 -15.43 -21.81
C GLY A 33 -13.19 -13.95 -21.66
N PRO A 34 -14.48 -13.60 -21.76
CA PRO A 34 -14.97 -12.25 -21.45
C PRO A 34 -14.85 -11.89 -19.97
N PHE A 35 -14.34 -12.79 -19.14
CA PHE A 35 -14.05 -12.58 -17.73
C PHE A 35 -12.61 -12.07 -17.57
N ALA A 36 -12.43 -11.05 -16.73
CA ALA A 36 -11.11 -10.54 -16.38
C ALA A 36 -10.20 -11.69 -15.91
N PRO A 37 -8.91 -11.73 -16.31
CA PRO A 37 -7.98 -12.73 -15.82
C PRO A 37 -8.05 -12.76 -14.29
N GLY A 38 -8.33 -13.95 -13.74
CA GLY A 38 -8.44 -14.14 -12.30
C GLY A 38 -7.19 -13.60 -11.62
N VAL A 39 -7.35 -12.92 -10.48
CA VAL A 39 -6.22 -12.49 -9.65
C VAL A 39 -5.30 -13.68 -9.46
N ALA A 40 -4.09 -13.61 -10.01
CA ALA A 40 -3.10 -14.66 -9.86
C ALA A 40 -2.80 -14.81 -8.36
N THR A 41 -3.39 -15.82 -7.73
CA THR A 41 -3.18 -16.20 -6.32
C THR A 41 -1.86 -16.97 -6.16
N GLY A 42 -0.85 -16.60 -6.93
CA GLY A 42 0.51 -17.11 -6.79
C GLY A 42 1.27 -16.25 -5.81
N ALA A 43 1.93 -16.89 -4.84
CA ALA A 43 2.72 -16.33 -3.74
C ALA A 43 3.98 -15.52 -4.16
N ALA A 44 3.93 -14.83 -5.29
CA ALA A 44 4.94 -13.90 -5.77
C ALA A 44 4.34 -12.54 -6.19
N MET A 45 3.21 -12.16 -5.58
CA MET A 45 2.91 -10.73 -5.48
C MET A 45 3.88 -10.16 -4.45
N GLU A 46 4.77 -9.26 -4.88
CA GLU A 46 5.45 -8.35 -3.95
C GLU A 46 4.41 -7.85 -2.94
N ASP A 47 4.72 -7.91 -1.64
CA ASP A 47 3.80 -7.51 -0.60
C ASP A 47 3.18 -6.15 -0.94
N GLY A 48 1.86 -6.12 -1.14
CA GLY A 48 1.16 -4.92 -1.57
C GLY A 48 1.29 -3.78 -0.56
N VAL A 49 1.62 -4.10 0.69
CA VAL A 49 1.98 -3.12 1.73
C VAL A 49 3.32 -2.47 1.41
N GLU A 50 4.36 -3.26 1.14
CA GLU A 50 5.70 -2.78 0.77
C GLU A 50 5.66 -1.94 -0.52
N VAL A 51 4.92 -2.40 -1.53
CA VAL A 51 4.67 -1.61 -2.74
C VAL A 51 3.96 -0.30 -2.40
N GLY A 52 2.96 -0.34 -1.52
CA GLY A 52 2.27 0.83 -1.02
C GLY A 52 3.24 1.84 -0.41
N HIS A 53 4.11 1.42 0.51
CA HIS A 53 5.09 2.29 1.16
C HIS A 53 6.06 2.94 0.17
N ARG A 54 6.58 2.18 -0.80
CA ARG A 54 7.43 2.73 -1.87
C ARG A 54 6.70 3.75 -2.74
N LEU A 55 5.41 3.55 -3.00
CA LEU A 55 4.59 4.51 -3.73
C LEU A 55 4.32 5.78 -2.90
N ILE A 56 4.15 5.64 -1.58
CA ILE A 56 4.14 6.80 -0.67
C ILE A 56 5.49 7.54 -0.81
N GLU A 57 6.63 6.83 -0.86
CA GLU A 57 7.98 7.42 -1.07
C GLU A 57 8.13 8.20 -2.35
N ALA A 58 7.55 7.67 -3.43
CA ALA A 58 7.52 8.34 -4.72
C ALA A 58 6.54 9.52 -4.79
N GLY A 59 5.69 9.73 -3.78
CA GLY A 59 4.61 10.73 -3.82
C GLY A 59 3.41 10.29 -4.67
N GLU A 60 3.37 9.02 -5.09
CA GLU A 60 2.34 8.42 -5.92
C GLU A 60 1.17 7.92 -5.06
N PHE A 61 0.53 8.84 -4.34
CA PHE A 61 -0.43 8.51 -3.29
C PHE A 61 -1.66 7.74 -3.77
N GLU A 62 -2.16 8.03 -4.97
CA GLU A 62 -3.30 7.27 -5.54
C GLU A 62 -2.93 5.83 -5.89
N LEU A 63 -1.71 5.61 -6.39
CA LEU A 63 -1.20 4.27 -6.64
C LEU A 63 -0.98 3.53 -5.32
N ALA A 64 -0.46 4.23 -4.29
CA ALA A 64 -0.31 3.66 -2.96
C ALA A 64 -1.65 3.18 -2.38
N ILE A 65 -2.72 3.98 -2.50
CA ILE A 65 -4.07 3.59 -2.08
C ILE A 65 -4.53 2.30 -2.79
N LYS A 66 -4.30 2.19 -4.09
CA LYS A 66 -4.63 0.97 -4.85
C LYS A 66 -3.84 -0.23 -4.37
N ALA A 67 -2.54 -0.07 -4.09
CA ALA A 67 -1.69 -1.13 -3.59
C ALA A 67 -2.14 -1.62 -2.20
N PHE A 68 -2.40 -0.70 -1.26
CA PHE A 68 -2.92 -1.04 0.07
C PHE A 68 -4.29 -1.71 0.02
N ASN A 69 -5.23 -1.22 -0.81
CA ASN A 69 -6.54 -1.84 -0.97
C ASN A 69 -6.43 -3.27 -1.54
N ARG A 70 -5.55 -3.48 -2.52
CA ARG A 70 -5.29 -4.83 -3.06
C ARG A 70 -4.71 -5.75 -1.97
N SER A 71 -3.78 -5.24 -1.17
CA SER A 71 -3.20 -6.01 -0.06
C SER A 71 -4.26 -6.38 0.98
N ALA A 72 -5.13 -5.45 1.35
CA ALA A 72 -6.22 -5.70 2.31
C ALA A 72 -7.16 -6.83 1.84
N LEU A 73 -7.45 -6.89 0.53
CA LEU A 73 -8.29 -7.92 -0.05
C LEU A 73 -7.59 -9.28 -0.16
N ALA A 74 -6.28 -9.30 -0.41
CA ALA A 74 -5.50 -10.52 -0.59
C ALA A 74 -5.02 -11.14 0.74
N GLY A 75 -4.69 -10.30 1.73
CA GLY A 75 -4.09 -10.69 3.00
C GLY A 75 -5.08 -11.02 4.12
N GLY A 76 -6.38 -11.06 3.84
CA GLY A 76 -7.41 -11.47 4.79
C GLY A 76 -7.95 -10.36 5.70
N GLY A 77 -7.69 -9.08 5.41
CA GLY A 77 -8.31 -7.97 6.12
C GLY A 77 -7.51 -6.67 6.11
N ILE A 78 -8.12 -5.64 6.69
CA ILE A 78 -7.51 -4.33 6.87
C ILE A 78 -6.74 -4.32 8.20
N THR A 79 -5.41 -4.29 8.12
CA THR A 79 -4.50 -4.22 9.29
C THR A 79 -4.25 -2.77 9.72
N GLY A 80 -3.70 -2.56 10.92
CA GLY A 80 -3.29 -1.24 11.40
C GLY A 80 -2.26 -0.56 10.49
N GLU A 81 -1.34 -1.34 9.93
CA GLU A 81 -0.37 -0.85 8.95
C GLU A 81 -1.02 -0.40 7.64
N ILE A 82 -1.97 -1.17 7.11
CA ILE A 82 -2.73 -0.80 5.90
C ILE A 82 -3.55 0.47 6.18
N LEU A 83 -4.19 0.58 7.34
CA LEU A 83 -4.92 1.79 7.74
C LEU A 83 -4.00 3.01 7.81
N SER A 84 -2.81 2.84 8.39
CA SER A 84 -1.81 3.91 8.49
C SER A 84 -1.30 4.32 7.11
N GLY A 85 -1.00 3.35 6.23
CA GLY A 85 -0.58 3.60 4.86
C GLY A 85 -1.64 4.33 4.04
N LEU A 86 -2.91 3.90 4.12
CA LEU A 86 -4.04 4.60 3.50
C LEU A 86 -4.24 6.01 4.08
N GLY A 87 -4.10 6.17 5.39
CA GLY A 87 -4.19 7.46 6.07
C GLY A 87 -3.09 8.42 5.60
N SER A 88 -1.86 7.93 5.52
CA SER A 88 -0.69 8.64 5.02
C SER A 88 -0.85 9.08 3.56
N ALA A 89 -1.37 8.18 2.71
CA ALA A 89 -1.68 8.50 1.32
C ALA A 89 -2.72 9.62 1.20
N ASN A 90 -3.79 9.53 2.00
CA ASN A 90 -4.84 10.55 2.02
C ASN A 90 -4.34 11.89 2.55
N LEU A 91 -3.43 11.88 3.54
CA LEU A 91 -2.73 13.09 3.98
C LEU A 91 -1.92 13.70 2.84
N GLY A 92 -1.13 12.89 2.11
CA GLY A 92 -0.38 13.35 0.94
C GLY A 92 -1.24 13.97 -0.16
N LEU A 93 -2.51 13.53 -0.28
CA LEU A 93 -3.50 14.08 -1.22
C LEU A 93 -4.30 15.28 -0.67
N GLY A 94 -4.02 15.73 0.56
CA GLY A 94 -4.79 16.79 1.22
C GLY A 94 -6.22 16.37 1.63
N ARG A 95 -6.52 15.07 1.63
CA ARG A 95 -7.82 14.51 2.03
C ARG A 95 -7.90 14.38 3.56
N LEU A 96 -7.76 15.50 4.25
CA LEU A 96 -7.55 15.55 5.71
C LEU A 96 -8.63 14.83 6.53
N GLY A 97 -9.90 14.88 6.10
CA GLY A 97 -10.98 14.14 6.77
C GLY A 97 -10.84 12.62 6.69
N GLN A 98 -10.51 12.11 5.51
CA GLN A 98 -10.31 10.67 5.32
C GLN A 98 -9.04 10.20 6.04
N ALA A 99 -7.97 11.00 5.95
CA ALA A 99 -6.72 10.74 6.66
C ALA A 99 -6.93 10.63 8.18
N GLU A 100 -7.67 11.59 8.78
CA GLU A 100 -7.96 11.58 10.21
C GLU A 100 -8.73 10.31 10.62
N THR A 101 -9.80 9.94 9.91
CA THR A 101 -10.58 8.75 10.22
C THR A 101 -9.74 7.47 10.11
N LEU A 102 -8.92 7.35 9.07
CA LEU A 102 -8.07 6.18 8.87
C LEU A 102 -6.98 6.07 9.93
N LEU A 103 -6.32 7.17 10.27
CA LEU A 103 -5.25 7.18 11.27
C LEU A 103 -5.77 6.94 12.69
N ARG A 104 -6.96 7.43 13.04
CA ARG A 104 -7.59 7.06 14.33
C ARG A 104 -7.85 5.57 14.43
N ARG A 105 -8.42 4.96 13.38
CA ARG A 105 -8.59 3.50 13.32
C ARG A 105 -7.25 2.76 13.35
N ALA A 106 -6.21 3.33 12.73
CA ALA A 106 -4.86 2.76 12.78
C ALA A 106 -4.31 2.77 14.21
N THR A 107 -4.50 3.87 14.97
CA THR A 107 -4.09 3.94 16.38
C THR A 107 -4.84 3.00 17.32
N GLU A 108 -6.06 2.62 16.95
CA GLU A 108 -6.84 1.60 17.67
C GLU A 108 -6.34 0.18 17.34
N ALA A 109 -5.94 -0.06 16.10
CA ALA A 109 -5.43 -1.34 15.64
C ALA A 109 -3.99 -1.62 16.07
N ASP A 110 -3.15 -0.58 16.13
CA ASP A 110 -1.75 -0.64 16.54
C ASP A 110 -1.38 0.64 17.30
N ALA A 111 -1.46 0.56 18.62
CA ALA A 111 -1.28 1.72 19.50
C ALA A 111 0.18 2.00 19.85
N GLU A 112 1.11 1.09 19.54
CA GLU A 112 2.52 1.16 19.97
C GLU A 112 3.43 1.76 18.91
N ARG A 113 2.94 1.96 17.68
CA ARG A 113 3.72 2.54 16.59
C ARG A 113 3.74 4.08 16.62
N PRO A 114 4.90 4.71 16.85
CA PRO A 114 4.98 6.17 16.98
C PRO A 114 4.65 6.91 15.68
N GLU A 115 4.92 6.32 14.50
CA GLU A 115 4.68 6.97 13.21
C GLU A 115 3.18 7.20 12.95
N ILE A 116 2.31 6.30 13.44
CA ILE A 116 0.86 6.43 13.29
C ILE A 116 0.36 7.63 14.09
N TRP A 117 0.81 7.77 15.33
CA TRP A 117 0.50 8.92 16.18
C TRP A 117 1.08 10.20 15.58
N ASN A 118 2.32 10.18 15.07
CA ASN A 118 2.90 11.37 14.45
C ASN A 118 2.07 11.83 13.24
N ASN A 119 1.70 10.92 12.34
CA ASN A 119 0.88 11.26 11.19
C ASN A 119 -0.52 11.76 11.57
N LEU A 120 -1.14 11.19 12.62
CA LEU A 120 -2.41 11.70 13.15
C LEU A 120 -2.23 13.14 13.66
N GLY A 121 -1.17 13.41 14.41
CA GLY A 121 -0.85 14.74 14.90
C GLY A 121 -0.66 15.75 13.75
N VAL A 122 -0.02 15.32 12.66
CA VAL A 122 0.15 16.15 11.46
C VAL A 122 -1.19 16.50 10.82
N VAL A 123 -2.09 15.52 10.66
CA VAL A 123 -3.45 15.78 10.17
C VAL A 123 -4.19 16.77 11.08
N LEU A 124 -4.06 16.63 12.40
CA LEU A 124 -4.72 17.50 13.36
C LEU A 124 -4.18 18.94 13.30
N MET A 125 -2.86 19.12 13.09
CA MET A 125 -2.25 20.43 12.86
C MET A 125 -2.79 21.11 11.61
N GLU A 126 -2.83 20.41 10.47
CA GLU A 126 -3.37 20.92 9.20
C GLU A 126 -4.87 21.29 9.30
N ARG A 127 -5.57 20.70 10.28
CA ARG A 127 -6.98 20.99 10.56
C ARG A 127 -7.18 22.07 11.63
N GLY A 128 -6.12 22.69 12.14
CA GLY A 128 -6.19 23.69 13.21
C GLY A 128 -6.53 23.14 14.60
N LYS A 129 -6.52 21.82 14.79
CA LYS A 129 -6.85 21.16 16.06
C LYS A 129 -5.60 21.07 16.96
N PHE A 130 -4.99 22.21 17.29
CA PHE A 130 -3.66 22.27 17.92
C PHE A 130 -3.59 21.58 19.29
N ALA A 131 -4.61 21.76 20.13
CA ALA A 131 -4.68 21.13 21.45
C ALA A 131 -4.68 19.59 21.36
N GLU A 132 -5.41 19.03 20.41
CA GLU A 132 -5.45 17.57 20.21
C GLU A 132 -4.16 17.06 19.58
N ALA A 133 -3.62 17.80 18.59
CA ALA A 133 -2.34 17.48 17.96
C ALA A 133 -1.21 17.39 18.99
N GLN A 134 -1.15 18.32 19.95
CA GLN A 134 -0.19 18.31 21.05
C GLN A 134 -0.25 17.00 21.85
N GLN A 135 -1.44 16.53 22.23
CA GLN A 135 -1.59 15.29 23.01
C GLN A 135 -1.11 14.08 22.22
N VAL A 136 -1.48 14.01 20.94
CA VAL A 136 -1.11 12.92 20.04
C VAL A 136 0.41 12.91 19.79
N PHE A 137 1.04 14.06 19.56
CA PHE A 137 2.49 14.15 19.41
C PHE A 137 3.25 13.82 20.70
N ARG A 138 2.72 14.16 21.88
CA ARG A 138 3.31 13.71 23.15
C ARG A 138 3.32 12.19 23.27
N LYS A 139 2.26 11.53 22.81
CA LYS A 139 2.22 10.06 22.77
C LYS A 139 3.23 9.49 21.79
N ALA A 140 3.32 10.04 20.57
CA ALA A 140 4.34 9.65 19.60
C ALA A 140 5.76 9.80 20.17
N TYR A 141 6.05 10.94 20.82
CA TYR A 141 7.33 11.22 21.46
C TYR A 141 7.66 10.20 22.57
N ALA A 142 6.68 9.86 23.41
CA ALA A 142 6.88 8.91 24.49
C ALA A 142 7.14 7.48 23.97
N LEU A 143 6.44 7.05 22.92
CA LEU A 143 6.63 5.73 22.29
C LEU A 143 8.00 5.58 21.62
N ASP A 144 8.50 6.65 21.01
CA ASP A 144 9.80 6.69 20.35
C ASP A 144 10.95 7.12 21.28
N ASN A 145 10.68 7.29 22.58
CA ASN A 145 11.64 7.81 23.57
C ASN A 145 12.28 9.16 23.17
N GLY A 146 11.65 9.92 22.28
CA GLY A 146 12.14 11.20 21.78
C GLY A 146 13.27 11.12 20.75
N GLU A 147 13.55 9.96 20.16
CA GLU A 147 14.67 9.79 19.22
C GLU A 147 14.44 10.55 17.89
N SER A 148 13.23 10.51 17.34
CA SER A 148 12.88 11.12 16.06
C SER A 148 12.85 12.64 16.10
N ASP A 149 13.74 13.25 15.30
CA ASP A 149 13.74 14.69 15.04
C ASP A 149 12.39 15.18 14.49
N ALA A 150 11.72 14.37 13.65
CA ALA A 150 10.44 14.75 13.06
C ALA A 150 9.35 14.89 14.14
N ILE A 151 9.27 13.91 15.04
CA ILE A 151 8.30 13.92 16.15
C ILE A 151 8.59 15.07 17.10
N ARG A 152 9.87 15.28 17.45
CA ARG A 152 10.29 16.40 18.31
C ARG A 152 9.92 17.75 17.72
N ASP A 153 10.21 17.95 16.44
CA ASP A 153 9.93 19.23 15.78
C ASP A 153 8.43 19.47 15.58
N ASN A 154 7.67 18.43 15.27
CA ASN A 154 6.22 18.50 15.18
C ASN A 154 5.58 18.85 16.54
N LEU A 155 6.01 18.19 17.62
CA LEU A 155 5.54 18.50 18.97
C LEU A 155 5.86 19.94 19.37
N ARG A 156 7.10 20.39 19.13
CA ARG A 156 7.53 21.77 19.40
C ARG A 156 6.64 22.77 18.66
N LEU A 157 6.33 22.50 17.40
CA LEU A 157 5.48 23.37 16.61
C LEU A 157 4.02 23.38 17.12
N ALA A 158 3.48 22.22 17.47
CA ALA A 158 2.14 22.11 18.04
C ALA A 158 2.00 22.90 19.35
N LEU A 159 3.02 22.85 20.21
CA LEU A 159 3.08 23.64 21.44
C LEU A 159 3.08 25.15 21.14
N ALA A 160 3.91 25.60 20.21
CA ALA A 160 3.97 27.02 19.82
C ALA A 160 2.62 27.50 19.24
N LYS A 161 1.97 26.68 18.41
CA LYS A 161 0.66 27.02 17.84
C LYS A 161 -0.44 27.08 18.89
N LEU A 162 -0.42 26.18 19.88
CA LEU A 162 -1.38 26.19 20.98
C LEU A 162 -1.22 27.45 21.84
N GLU A 163 0.01 27.81 22.20
CA GLU A 163 0.30 29.02 22.96
C GLU A 163 -0.16 30.29 22.21
N ASN A 164 0.07 30.34 20.90
CA ASN A 164 -0.39 31.46 20.07
C ASN A 164 -1.91 31.48 19.88
N SER A 165 -2.58 30.33 19.78
CA SER A 165 -4.05 30.29 19.66
C SER A 165 -4.76 30.81 20.90
N ASP A 166 -4.15 30.63 22.08
CA ASP A 166 -4.68 31.12 23.35
C ASP A 166 -4.45 32.65 23.54
N MET A 167 -3.59 33.27 22.73
CA MET A 167 -3.08 34.65 22.88
C MET A 167 -3.57 35.66 21.80
N ASN A 168 -4.66 35.36 21.07
CA ASN A 168 -5.36 36.16 20.03
C ASN A 168 -5.23 35.57 18.60
N GLU A 169 -6.36 35.51 17.87
CA GLU A 169 -6.48 35.04 16.48
C GLU A 169 -5.93 36.06 15.46
N ALA A 170 -4.64 36.05 15.11
CA ALA A 170 -4.15 36.82 13.94
C ALA A 170 -2.77 36.43 13.37
N GLU A 171 -2.27 35.21 13.54
CA GLU A 171 -1.08 34.77 12.81
C GLU A 171 -1.35 33.51 12.00
N ASP A 172 -1.76 33.74 10.76
CA ASP A 172 -1.78 32.76 9.68
C ASP A 172 -0.34 32.50 9.25
N SER A 173 0.43 31.84 10.13
CA SER A 173 1.76 31.38 9.76
C SER A 173 1.59 30.20 8.81
N ASP A 174 2.09 30.32 7.59
CA ASP A 174 2.03 29.25 6.61
C ASP A 174 3.03 28.14 6.93
N TYR A 175 2.60 26.89 6.80
CA TYR A 175 3.46 25.70 6.90
C TYR A 175 3.30 24.82 5.67
N ARG A 176 4.31 23.96 5.49
CA ARG A 176 4.26 22.85 4.55
C ARG A 176 4.52 21.53 5.24
N LEU A 177 3.78 20.54 4.82
CA LEU A 177 4.00 19.14 5.09
C LEU A 177 5.22 18.64 4.30
N VAL A 178 6.12 17.92 4.96
CA VAL A 178 7.28 17.27 4.34
C VAL A 178 7.31 15.82 4.75
N ARG A 179 7.24 14.93 3.78
CA ARG A 179 7.29 13.49 3.99
C ARG A 179 8.72 13.02 4.37
N ARG A 180 8.82 12.05 5.28
CA ARG A 180 10.03 11.39 5.79
C ARG A 180 9.83 9.87 5.82
N GLY A 181 10.87 9.10 5.45
CA GLY A 181 10.89 7.63 5.60
C GLY A 181 9.65 6.92 5.05
N ALA A 182 9.17 5.89 5.75
CA ALA A 182 8.03 5.02 5.42
C ALA A 182 6.64 5.68 5.47
N GLY A 183 6.53 6.95 5.04
CA GLY A 183 5.28 7.71 5.04
C GLY A 183 5.00 8.47 6.32
N ASP A 184 6.02 8.70 7.15
CA ASP A 184 5.97 9.62 8.28
C ASP A 184 6.02 11.07 7.78
N TYR A 185 5.34 12.01 8.44
CA TYR A 185 5.28 13.41 7.99
C TYR A 185 5.83 14.40 9.03
N ARG A 186 6.48 15.45 8.54
CA ARG A 186 7.02 16.55 9.34
C ARG A 186 6.45 17.88 8.85
N ILE A 187 6.05 18.74 9.77
CA ILE A 187 5.59 20.09 9.47
C ILE A 187 6.79 21.04 9.47
N ARG A 188 6.87 21.93 8.48
CA ARG A 188 7.87 23.00 8.43
C ARG A 188 7.26 24.37 8.13
N PRO A 189 7.70 25.44 8.81
CA PRO A 189 7.33 26.81 8.43
C PRO A 189 7.80 27.14 7.02
N LEU A 190 7.04 27.98 6.31
CA LEU A 190 7.55 28.65 5.12
C LEU A 190 8.55 29.76 5.51
N PRO A 191 9.62 29.95 4.71
CA PRO A 191 10.60 31.03 4.92
C PRO A 191 10.04 32.42 4.58
#